data_AF-A0A9P0JR03-F1
#
_entry.id   AF-A0A9P0JR03-F1
#
_cell.length_a   1.000
_cell.length_b   1.000
_cell.length_c   1.000
_cell.angle_alpha   90.00
_cell.angle_beta   90.00
_cell.angle_gamma   90.00
#
_symmetry.space_group_name_H-M   'P 1'
#
loop_
_entity.id
_entity.type
_entity.pdbx_description
1 polymer ?
#
loop_
_entity_poly.entity_id
_entity_poly.type
_entity_poly.pdbx_seq_one_letter_code
_entity_poly.pdbx_strand_id
1 'polypeptide(L)'
;MLRKKLFGNPSTNSIKEENKRRKTDDQTLDLSVKNCEVADISKYFPNLDKSAPVKIEDEIIRLQNELNKVLRTLNFLTPPISFVYNPLEYALRPHENYVRKFCTSKKKILFVGMNPGPYGMCQTGVPFGDPKWVKEWLRIEGEVFKPDTECPERKILGLESSRKEQSGDRFWGYFASISNEPEEFFKNSFVYNFCPLAFMKKDGCNVTPNEIKDAQVYN
;
A
#
# COMPACT_ATOMS: atom_id res chain seq x y z
N MET A 1 -35.74 9.50 66.00
CA MET A 1 -34.61 9.55 66.95
C MET A 1 -33.99 8.16 67.07
N LEU A 2 -32.88 7.87 66.39
CA LEU A 2 -32.11 6.65 66.68
C LEU A 2 -30.63 6.82 66.34
N ARG A 3 -29.82 6.47 67.34
CA ARG A 3 -28.36 6.49 67.43
C ARG A 3 -27.72 5.47 66.47
N LYS A 4 -26.51 5.78 66.01
CA LYS A 4 -25.28 4.97 66.21
C LYS A 4 -24.06 5.71 65.64
N LYS A 5 -23.20 6.24 66.52
CA LYS A 5 -21.78 6.45 66.24
C LYS A 5 -21.01 5.57 67.23
N LEU A 6 -20.69 4.38 66.76
CA LEU A 6 -19.57 3.59 67.25
C LEU A 6 -18.34 4.01 66.43
N PHE A 7 -17.16 3.70 66.97
CA PHE A 7 -15.82 3.87 66.41
C PHE A 7 -15.12 5.19 66.77
N GLY A 8 -14.18 5.06 67.70
CA GLY A 8 -13.16 6.06 68.00
C GLY A 8 -12.24 6.28 66.79
N ASN A 9 -11.76 7.51 66.67
CA ASN A 9 -10.92 7.97 65.57
C ASN A 9 -9.60 7.16 65.49
N PRO A 10 -9.26 6.58 64.33
CA PRO A 10 -7.89 6.19 64.04
C PRO A 10 -7.05 7.46 63.92
N SER A 11 -5.84 7.42 64.46
CA SER A 11 -4.86 8.49 64.33
C SER A 11 -4.55 8.79 62.86
N THR A 12 -4.39 10.07 62.54
CA THR A 12 -4.19 10.62 61.18
C THR A 12 -2.93 10.13 60.46
N ASN A 13 -2.12 9.27 61.08
CA ASN A 13 -0.95 8.64 60.46
C ASN A 13 -1.23 7.28 59.81
N SER A 14 -2.23 6.49 60.25
CA SER A 14 -2.45 5.15 59.65
C SER A 14 -3.18 5.18 58.30
N ILE A 15 -4.06 6.17 58.09
CA ILE A 15 -4.83 6.32 56.84
C ILE A 15 -3.96 6.84 55.68
N LYS A 16 -2.85 7.53 55.99
CA LYS A 16 -1.90 8.03 54.97
C LYS A 16 -0.93 6.95 54.51
N GLU A 17 -0.61 5.95 55.32
CA GLU A 17 0.29 4.86 54.91
C GLU A 17 -0.42 3.77 54.10
N GLU A 18 -1.66 3.43 54.43
CA GLU A 18 -2.42 2.41 53.69
C GLU A 18 -2.88 2.87 52.30
N ASN A 19 -3.25 4.15 52.15
CA ASN A 19 -3.59 4.74 50.85
C ASN A 19 -2.35 5.05 49.98
N LYS A 20 -1.14 4.99 50.55
CA LYS A 20 0.11 5.09 49.79
C LYS A 20 0.63 3.73 49.31
N ARG A 21 0.19 2.63 49.94
CA ARG A 21 0.57 1.25 49.55
C ARG A 21 -0.40 0.54 48.61
N ARG A 22 -1.59 1.09 48.33
CA ARG A 22 -2.60 0.47 47.43
C ARG A 22 -2.93 1.29 46.18
N LYS A 23 -2.05 2.21 45.78
CA LYS A 23 -2.14 2.95 44.51
C LYS A 23 -0.80 2.90 43.80
N THR A 24 -0.43 1.71 43.37
CA THR A 24 0.60 1.40 42.37
C THR A 24 0.54 -0.12 42.25
N ASP A 25 0.69 -0.65 41.05
CA ASP A 25 0.68 -2.09 40.72
C ASP A 25 -0.68 -2.71 40.40
N ASP A 26 -1.49 -2.00 39.62
CA ASP A 26 -2.25 -2.66 38.55
C ASP A 26 -1.85 -2.04 37.21
N GLN A 27 -0.61 -2.32 36.81
CA GLN A 27 -0.18 -2.15 35.43
C GLN A 27 -0.37 -3.49 34.73
N THR A 28 -1.43 -3.59 33.92
CA THR A 28 -1.52 -4.62 32.88
C THR A 28 -0.21 -4.62 32.09
N LEU A 29 0.58 -5.69 32.21
CA LEU A 29 1.84 -5.85 31.49
C LEU A 29 1.54 -5.91 29.98
N ASP A 30 1.83 -4.81 29.29
CA ASP A 30 1.78 -4.74 27.83
C ASP A 30 3.00 -5.48 27.26
N LEU A 31 2.75 -6.70 26.77
CA LEU A 31 3.74 -7.59 26.13
C LEU A 31 3.98 -7.25 24.65
N SER A 32 3.53 -6.09 24.16
CA SER A 32 3.82 -5.67 22.79
C SER A 32 5.31 -5.34 22.64
N VAL A 33 5.89 -5.76 21.51
CA VAL A 33 7.32 -5.52 21.16
C VAL A 33 7.67 -4.02 21.13
N LYS A 34 6.65 -3.15 21.14
CA LYS A 34 6.80 -1.68 21.14
C LYS A 34 7.23 -1.10 22.49
N ASN A 35 7.16 -1.88 23.58
CA ASN A 35 7.56 -1.45 24.94
C ASN A 35 8.89 -2.05 25.43
N CYS A 36 9.60 -2.83 24.63
CA CYS A 36 10.95 -3.24 25.01
C CYS A 36 11.92 -2.07 24.76
N GLU A 37 12.44 -1.49 25.84
CA GLU A 37 13.63 -0.67 25.74
C GLU A 37 14.85 -1.56 25.43
N VAL A 38 15.91 -0.98 24.90
CA VAL A 38 17.16 -1.71 24.58
C VAL A 38 17.74 -2.42 25.82
N ALA A 39 17.36 -1.99 27.02
CA ALA A 39 17.74 -2.60 28.30
C ALA A 39 16.99 -3.90 28.63
N ASP A 40 15.84 -4.20 28.00
CA ASP A 40 15.00 -5.38 28.29
C ASP A 40 15.47 -6.66 27.58
N ILE A 41 16.66 -6.61 26.98
CA ILE A 41 17.22 -7.71 26.21
C ILE A 41 17.99 -8.63 27.15
N SER A 42 17.55 -9.88 27.22
CA SER A 42 18.26 -10.94 27.95
C SER A 42 19.75 -10.96 27.59
N LYS A 43 20.60 -10.81 28.62
CA LYS A 43 22.07 -10.89 28.54
C LYS A 43 22.60 -12.20 27.93
N TYR A 44 21.73 -13.20 27.77
CA TYR A 44 22.05 -14.50 27.21
C TYR A 44 21.97 -14.56 25.67
N PHE A 45 21.51 -13.48 25.01
CA PHE A 45 21.41 -13.40 23.55
C PHE A 45 22.01 -12.09 22.99
N PRO A 46 23.33 -11.88 23.13
CA PRO A 46 23.99 -10.61 22.79
C PRO A 46 24.13 -10.33 21.28
N ASN A 47 23.89 -11.33 20.41
CA ASN A 47 24.16 -11.25 18.97
C ASN A 47 22.91 -11.35 18.08
N LEU A 48 21.71 -11.08 18.61
CA LEU A 48 20.55 -10.96 17.71
C LEU A 48 20.69 -9.68 16.90
N ASP A 49 20.76 -9.82 15.58
CA ASP A 49 20.55 -8.73 14.63
C ASP A 49 19.07 -8.31 14.72
N LYS A 50 18.80 -7.09 15.18
CA LYS A 50 17.46 -6.62 15.58
C LYS A 50 16.87 -5.60 14.60
N SER A 51 16.94 -5.87 13.30
CA SER A 51 16.03 -5.16 12.39
C SER A 51 14.60 -5.62 12.70
N ALA A 52 13.68 -4.69 12.96
CA ALA A 52 12.25 -5.01 13.05
C ALA A 52 11.84 -5.82 11.80
N PRO A 53 10.93 -6.80 11.93
CA PRO A 53 10.52 -7.59 10.78
C PRO A 53 10.00 -6.66 9.67
N VAL A 54 10.62 -6.74 8.50
CA VAL A 54 10.24 -5.95 7.32
C VAL A 54 8.80 -6.31 6.97
N LYS A 55 7.92 -5.31 6.93
CA LYS A 55 6.53 -5.52 6.55
C LYS A 55 6.46 -5.83 5.05
N ILE A 56 5.51 -6.67 4.66
CA ILE A 56 5.38 -7.14 3.27
C ILE A 56 5.13 -5.95 2.34
N GLU A 57 4.27 -5.00 2.75
CA GLU A 57 3.99 -3.81 1.98
C GLU A 57 5.23 -2.92 1.79
N ASP A 58 6.12 -2.82 2.78
CA ASP A 58 7.35 -2.04 2.68
C ASP A 58 8.35 -2.72 1.74
N GLU A 59 8.44 -4.05 1.79
CA GLU A 59 9.30 -4.82 0.90
C GLU A 59 8.84 -4.75 -0.56
N ILE A 60 7.52 -4.82 -0.82
CA ILE A 60 6.97 -4.67 -2.16
C ILE A 60 7.25 -3.28 -2.72
N ILE A 61 7.01 -2.22 -1.93
CA ILE A 61 7.31 -0.84 -2.35
C ILE A 61 8.81 -0.68 -2.61
N ARG A 62 9.67 -1.27 -1.78
CA ARG A 62 11.14 -1.26 -2.00
C ARG A 62 11.51 -1.93 -3.31
N LEU A 63 10.99 -3.13 -3.59
CA LEU A 63 11.26 -3.86 -4.84
C LEU A 63 10.77 -3.10 -6.08
N GLN A 64 9.60 -2.47 -6.00
CA GLN A 64 9.07 -1.61 -7.07
C GLN A 64 9.96 -0.38 -7.32
N ASN A 65 10.48 0.22 -6.25
CA ASN A 65 11.40 1.35 -6.36
C ASN A 65 12.74 0.93 -6.99
N GLU A 66 13.28 -0.24 -6.63
CA GLU A 66 14.47 -0.79 -7.29
C GLU A 66 14.21 -1.11 -8.77
N LEU A 67 13.06 -1.70 -9.10
CA LEU A 67 12.65 -1.92 -10.48
C LEU A 67 12.57 -0.59 -11.25
N ASN A 68 11.95 0.45 -10.68
CA ASN A 68 11.86 1.77 -11.30
C ASN A 68 13.25 2.39 -11.53
N LYS A 69 14.20 2.23 -10.59
CA LYS A 69 15.59 2.69 -10.79
C LYS A 69 16.23 2.04 -12.01
N VAL A 70 16.05 0.72 -12.19
CA VAL A 70 16.57 0.00 -13.37
C VAL A 70 15.84 0.44 -14.64
N LEU A 71 14.51 0.57 -14.61
CA LEU A 71 13.74 0.95 -15.79
C LEU A 71 14.08 2.37 -16.29
N ARG A 72 14.44 3.30 -15.39
CA ARG A 72 14.91 4.64 -15.75
C ARG A 72 16.20 4.66 -16.58
N THR A 73 17.04 3.63 -16.47
CA THR A 73 18.28 3.56 -17.24
C THR A 73 18.06 3.06 -18.67
N LEU A 74 16.86 2.57 -18.99
CA LEU A 74 16.53 1.99 -20.28
C LEU A 74 15.88 3.04 -21.19
N ASN A 75 16.31 3.08 -22.45
CA ASN A 75 15.67 3.90 -23.46
C ASN A 75 14.70 3.08 -24.31
N PHE A 76 13.41 3.35 -24.14
CA PHE A 76 12.35 2.70 -24.92
C PHE A 76 11.82 3.59 -26.05
N LEU A 77 12.28 4.84 -26.19
CA LEU A 77 11.82 5.76 -27.23
C LEU A 77 12.47 5.44 -28.57
N THR A 78 12.00 4.34 -29.17
CA THR A 78 12.35 3.91 -30.52
C THR A 78 11.07 3.62 -31.29
N PRO A 79 10.95 4.00 -32.58
CA PRO A 79 9.77 3.72 -33.37
C PRO A 79 9.36 2.23 -33.27
N PRO A 80 8.07 1.93 -33.01
CA PRO A 80 6.93 2.86 -33.04
C PRO A 80 6.61 3.56 -31.70
N ILE A 81 7.38 3.32 -30.64
CA ILE A 81 7.17 3.88 -29.31
C ILE A 81 7.55 5.36 -29.31
N SER A 82 6.59 6.23 -29.02
CA SER A 82 6.76 7.68 -28.93
C SER A 82 6.54 8.22 -27.52
N PHE A 83 5.86 7.46 -26.67
CA PHE A 83 5.60 7.84 -25.27
C PHE A 83 5.73 6.62 -24.37
N VAL A 84 6.27 6.84 -23.18
CA VAL A 84 6.45 5.82 -22.13
C VAL A 84 5.92 6.41 -20.84
N TYR A 85 4.95 5.75 -20.21
CA TYR A 85 4.40 6.15 -18.92
C TYR A 85 4.79 5.14 -17.85
N ASN A 86 5.20 5.65 -16.69
CA ASN A 86 5.40 4.86 -15.49
C ASN A 86 4.47 5.34 -14.36
N PRO A 87 3.26 4.77 -14.22
CA PRO A 87 2.33 5.12 -13.14
C PRO A 87 2.87 4.84 -11.74
N LEU A 88 3.90 3.99 -11.58
CA LEU A 88 4.53 3.80 -10.27
C LEU A 88 5.36 5.02 -9.81
N GLU A 89 5.51 6.04 -10.67
CA GLU A 89 6.18 7.29 -10.33
C GLU A 89 5.18 8.42 -10.16
N TYR A 90 4.45 8.77 -11.23
CA TYR A 90 3.55 9.92 -11.19
C TYR A 90 2.23 9.61 -10.45
N ALA A 91 1.82 8.34 -10.33
CA ALA A 91 0.68 7.91 -9.53
C ALA A 91 1.13 7.10 -8.30
N LEU A 92 2.34 7.40 -7.78
CA LEU A 92 2.92 6.71 -6.62
C LEU A 92 2.00 6.75 -5.39
N ARG A 93 1.36 7.89 -5.11
CA ARG A 93 0.54 8.06 -3.90
C ARG A 93 -0.65 7.09 -3.83
N PRO A 94 -1.54 7.04 -4.84
CA PRO A 94 -2.60 6.02 -4.83
C PRO A 94 -2.04 4.60 -4.95
N HIS A 95 -0.91 4.38 -5.62
CA HIS A 95 -0.28 3.05 -5.66
C HIS A 95 0.19 2.57 -4.27
N GLU A 96 0.91 3.41 -3.52
CA GLU A 96 1.33 3.09 -2.16
C GLU A 96 0.11 2.91 -1.24
N ASN A 97 -0.93 3.73 -1.39
CA ASN A 97 -2.16 3.55 -0.64
C ASN A 97 -2.79 2.17 -0.92
N TYR A 98 -2.84 1.75 -2.19
CA TYR A 98 -3.29 0.40 -2.58
C TYR A 98 -2.45 -0.72 -1.96
N VAL A 99 -1.12 -0.65 -2.07
CA VAL A 99 -0.22 -1.68 -1.51
C VAL A 99 -0.32 -1.73 0.01
N ARG A 100 -0.31 -0.59 0.69
CA ARG A 100 -0.37 -0.51 2.16
C ARG A 100 -1.73 -0.90 2.72
N LYS A 101 -2.80 -0.75 1.94
CA LYS A 101 -4.14 -1.18 2.35
C LYS A 101 -4.33 -2.69 2.17
N PHE A 102 -3.83 -3.25 1.07
CA PHE A 102 -4.22 -4.59 0.65
C PHE A 102 -3.10 -5.64 0.61
N CYS A 103 -1.83 -5.25 0.69
CA CYS A 103 -0.66 -6.16 0.65
C CYS A 103 0.03 -6.33 2.02
N THR A 104 -0.73 -6.31 3.11
CA THR A 104 -0.22 -6.36 4.49
C THR A 104 0.02 -7.77 5.04
N SER A 105 -0.17 -8.79 4.20
CA SER A 105 -0.06 -10.21 4.56
C SER A 105 0.34 -11.06 3.36
N LYS A 106 0.86 -12.27 3.61
CA LYS A 106 1.14 -13.24 2.54
C LYS A 106 -0.15 -13.62 1.81
N LYS A 107 -0.07 -13.73 0.49
CA LYS A 107 -1.20 -14.02 -0.39
C LYS A 107 -1.05 -15.41 -0.97
N LYS A 108 -2.17 -16.12 -1.10
CA LYS A 108 -2.22 -17.46 -1.71
C LYS A 108 -2.34 -17.37 -3.23
N ILE A 109 -3.00 -16.31 -3.71
CA ILE A 109 -3.30 -16.11 -5.13
C ILE A 109 -2.72 -14.76 -5.53
N LEU A 110 -1.96 -14.74 -6.63
CA LEU A 110 -1.50 -13.53 -7.27
C LEU A 110 -2.08 -13.48 -8.69
N PHE A 111 -2.93 -12.50 -8.95
CA PHE A 111 -3.39 -12.20 -10.31
C PHE A 111 -2.36 -11.28 -10.96
N VAL A 112 -1.87 -11.68 -12.14
CA VAL A 112 -0.83 -10.93 -12.85
C VAL A 112 -1.37 -10.47 -14.19
N GLY A 113 -1.57 -9.16 -14.32
CA GLY A 113 -1.81 -8.50 -15.60
C GLY A 113 -0.50 -8.25 -16.36
N MET A 114 -0.61 -7.90 -17.63
CA MET A 114 0.57 -7.66 -18.48
C MET A 114 1.23 -6.32 -18.16
N ASN A 115 0.52 -5.22 -18.41
CA ASN A 115 1.00 -3.86 -18.20
C ASN A 115 -0.17 -2.85 -18.07
N PRO A 116 0.07 -1.60 -17.63
CA PRO A 116 -0.99 -0.61 -17.44
C PRO A 116 -1.79 -0.30 -18.71
N GLY A 117 -3.12 -0.31 -18.57
CA GLY A 117 -4.03 0.24 -19.58
C GLY A 117 -4.14 1.77 -19.46
N PRO A 118 -4.35 2.49 -20.58
CA PRO A 118 -4.28 3.96 -20.63
C PRO A 118 -5.35 4.69 -19.81
N TYR A 119 -6.52 4.07 -19.62
CA TYR A 119 -7.64 4.63 -18.86
C TYR A 119 -7.77 4.04 -17.45
N GLY A 120 -6.97 3.02 -17.13
CA GLY A 120 -7.01 2.30 -15.87
C GLY A 120 -5.81 2.65 -15.01
N MET A 121 -4.86 1.72 -14.86
CA MET A 121 -3.66 1.92 -14.04
C MET A 121 -2.82 3.14 -14.43
N CYS A 122 -2.79 3.55 -15.72
CA CYS A 122 -2.13 4.80 -16.10
C CYS A 122 -2.77 6.03 -15.44
N GLN A 123 -4.06 6.00 -15.11
CA GLN A 123 -4.77 7.09 -14.45
C GLN A 123 -4.69 6.97 -12.93
N THR A 124 -4.74 5.75 -12.41
CA THR A 124 -5.04 5.52 -10.98
C THR A 124 -3.88 4.95 -10.18
N GLY A 125 -2.83 4.45 -10.83
CA GLY A 125 -1.76 3.71 -10.17
C GLY A 125 -2.15 2.31 -9.71
N VAL A 126 -3.41 1.87 -9.86
CA VAL A 126 -3.88 0.56 -9.39
C VAL A 126 -3.97 -0.43 -10.58
N PRO A 127 -3.47 -1.68 -10.46
CA PRO A 127 -3.65 -2.70 -11.50
C PRO A 127 -5.13 -2.91 -11.85
N PHE A 128 -5.45 -3.02 -13.14
CA PHE A 128 -6.84 -3.04 -13.62
C PHE A 128 -7.69 -1.87 -13.10
N GLY A 129 -7.06 -0.75 -12.72
CA GLY A 129 -7.69 0.28 -11.91
C GLY A 129 -8.57 1.24 -12.69
N ASP A 130 -9.76 0.79 -13.08
CA ASP A 130 -10.83 1.68 -13.53
C ASP A 130 -11.15 2.73 -12.44
N PRO A 131 -11.20 4.04 -12.77
CA PRO A 131 -11.33 5.11 -11.78
C PRO A 131 -12.54 4.97 -10.85
N LYS A 132 -13.68 4.49 -11.35
CA LYS A 132 -14.89 4.30 -10.55
C LYS A 132 -14.63 3.26 -9.46
N TRP A 133 -14.14 2.07 -9.84
CA TRP A 133 -13.89 0.99 -8.88
C TRP A 133 -12.77 1.31 -7.90
N VAL A 134 -11.74 2.02 -8.35
CA VAL A 134 -10.64 2.47 -7.48
C VAL A 134 -11.15 3.43 -6.39
N LYS A 135 -11.99 4.40 -6.75
CA LYS A 135 -12.54 5.37 -5.80
C LYS A 135 -13.65 4.79 -4.92
N GLU A 136 -14.62 4.11 -5.51
CA GLU A 136 -15.87 3.77 -4.82
C GLU A 136 -15.78 2.47 -4.03
N TRP A 137 -15.13 1.44 -4.60
CA TRP A 137 -15.08 0.11 -3.99
C TRP A 137 -13.76 -0.15 -3.28
N LEU A 138 -12.63 0.05 -3.97
CA LEU A 138 -11.30 -0.10 -3.35
C LEU A 138 -11.01 1.02 -2.34
N ARG A 139 -11.70 2.18 -2.47
CA ARG A 139 -11.54 3.38 -1.64
C ARG A 139 -10.06 3.75 -1.50
N ILE A 140 -9.42 3.91 -2.65
CA ILE A 140 -8.02 4.35 -2.78
C ILE A 140 -7.98 5.82 -3.10
N GLU A 141 -7.09 6.52 -2.40
CA GLU A 141 -6.92 7.96 -2.49
C GLU A 141 -5.46 8.30 -2.73
N GLY A 142 -5.22 9.46 -3.32
CA GLY A 142 -3.88 9.98 -3.53
C GLY A 142 -3.81 10.92 -4.73
N GLU A 143 -2.87 11.85 -4.67
CA GLU A 143 -2.58 12.75 -5.77
C GLU A 143 -1.90 11.99 -6.92
N VAL A 144 -2.34 12.30 -8.15
CA VAL A 144 -1.75 11.78 -9.38
C VAL A 144 -1.15 12.94 -10.14
N PHE A 145 0.16 12.88 -10.34
CA PHE A 145 0.93 13.84 -11.13
C PHE A 145 0.94 13.45 -12.61
N LYS A 146 1.65 14.24 -13.42
CA LYS A 146 1.81 14.02 -14.86
C LYS A 146 3.12 13.26 -15.15
N PRO A 147 3.18 12.46 -16.22
CA PRO A 147 4.45 11.99 -16.76
C PRO A 147 5.23 13.18 -17.38
N ASP A 148 6.55 13.05 -17.49
CA ASP A 148 7.43 14.10 -18.03
C ASP A 148 7.03 14.55 -19.45
N THR A 149 6.64 13.59 -20.28
CA THR A 149 6.12 13.84 -21.63
C THR A 149 4.76 13.19 -21.78
N GLU A 150 3.71 14.00 -21.82
CA GLU A 150 2.33 13.54 -21.95
C GLU A 150 1.92 13.41 -23.43
N CYS A 151 1.41 12.24 -23.80
CA CYS A 151 0.75 12.00 -25.07
C CYS A 151 -0.55 12.82 -25.16
N PRO A 152 -0.73 13.69 -26.17
CA PRO A 152 -1.92 14.54 -26.29
C PRO A 152 -3.24 13.75 -26.33
N GLU A 153 -3.22 12.55 -26.91
CA GLU A 153 -4.37 11.65 -27.04
C GLU A 153 -4.64 10.83 -25.76
N ARG A 154 -3.70 10.83 -24.81
CA ARG A 154 -3.72 10.00 -23.59
C ARG A 154 -3.27 10.81 -22.37
N LYS A 155 -3.98 11.90 -22.12
CA LYS A 155 -3.77 12.73 -20.92
C LYS A 155 -4.07 11.96 -19.63
N ILE A 156 -3.31 12.24 -18.59
CA ILE A 156 -3.51 11.73 -17.24
C ILE A 156 -4.42 12.69 -16.47
N LEU A 157 -5.66 12.30 -16.24
CA LEU A 157 -6.63 13.06 -15.44
C LEU A 157 -6.69 12.57 -13.99
N GLY A 158 -5.94 11.52 -13.66
CA GLY A 158 -5.89 10.96 -12.31
C GLY A 158 -7.16 10.19 -11.95
N LEU A 159 -7.46 10.16 -10.66
CA LEU A 159 -8.68 9.53 -10.13
C LEU A 159 -9.98 10.21 -10.62
N GLU A 160 -9.90 11.44 -11.13
CA GLU A 160 -11.04 12.17 -11.71
C GLU A 160 -11.28 11.88 -13.19
N SER A 161 -10.53 10.94 -13.79
CA SER A 161 -10.81 10.47 -15.14
C SER A 161 -12.24 9.92 -15.25
N SER A 162 -13.06 10.55 -16.11
CA SER A 162 -14.41 10.09 -16.42
C SER A 162 -14.45 8.91 -17.41
N ARG A 163 -13.29 8.55 -17.99
CA ARG A 163 -13.21 7.44 -18.93
C ARG A 163 -13.17 6.11 -18.20
N LYS A 164 -14.06 5.22 -18.62
CA LYS A 164 -14.13 3.83 -18.19
C LYS A 164 -13.03 3.01 -18.84
N GLU A 165 -12.31 2.21 -18.04
CA GLU A 165 -11.41 1.16 -18.54
C GLU A 165 -12.13 -0.17 -18.52
N GLN A 166 -12.41 -0.74 -19.70
CA GLN A 166 -13.31 -1.88 -19.84
C GLN A 166 -12.78 -3.15 -19.15
N SER A 167 -11.47 -3.38 -19.17
CA SER A 167 -10.88 -4.58 -18.57
C SER A 167 -10.96 -4.51 -17.04
N GLY A 168 -10.65 -3.34 -16.48
CA GLY A 168 -10.72 -3.02 -15.08
C GLY A 168 -12.12 -3.01 -14.52
N ASP A 169 -13.07 -2.47 -15.27
CA ASP A 169 -14.48 -2.55 -14.91
C ASP A 169 -14.98 -3.98 -14.81
N ARG A 170 -14.60 -4.84 -15.76
CA ARG A 170 -14.96 -6.25 -15.72
C ARG A 170 -14.27 -6.97 -14.56
N PHE A 171 -12.97 -6.71 -14.36
CA PHE A 171 -12.17 -7.37 -13.34
C PHE A 171 -12.67 -7.02 -11.93
N TRP A 172 -12.69 -5.73 -11.59
CA TRP A 172 -13.12 -5.29 -10.26
C TRP A 172 -14.62 -5.41 -10.06
N GLY A 173 -15.43 -5.21 -11.10
CA GLY A 173 -16.87 -5.45 -11.03
C GLY A 173 -17.20 -6.91 -10.73
N TYR A 174 -16.45 -7.87 -11.30
CA TYR A 174 -16.60 -9.28 -10.94
C TYR A 174 -16.29 -9.53 -9.47
N PHE A 175 -15.13 -9.08 -8.97
CA PHE A 175 -14.76 -9.31 -7.57
C PHE A 175 -15.67 -8.58 -6.58
N ALA A 176 -16.14 -7.38 -6.91
CA ALA A 176 -17.16 -6.67 -6.15
C ALA A 176 -18.50 -7.41 -6.11
N SER A 177 -18.85 -8.16 -7.16
CA SER A 177 -20.09 -8.95 -7.19
C SER A 177 -20.06 -10.21 -6.31
N ILE A 178 -18.86 -10.75 -6.06
CA ILE A 178 -18.68 -11.98 -5.25
C ILE A 178 -18.06 -11.74 -3.88
N SER A 179 -17.54 -10.53 -3.63
CA SER A 179 -16.95 -10.09 -2.37
C SER A 179 -17.63 -8.81 -1.93
N ASN A 180 -18.34 -8.85 -0.79
CA ASN A 180 -19.08 -7.69 -0.29
C ASN A 180 -18.18 -6.46 -0.10
N GLU A 181 -17.03 -6.64 0.54
CA GLU A 181 -16.01 -5.60 0.77
C GLU A 181 -14.67 -6.05 0.14
N PRO A 182 -13.80 -5.11 -0.28
CA PRO A 182 -12.53 -5.46 -0.92
C PRO A 182 -11.61 -6.30 -0.03
N GLU A 183 -11.67 -6.12 1.30
CA GLU A 183 -10.85 -6.88 2.27
C GLU A 183 -11.07 -8.39 2.17
N GLU A 184 -12.26 -8.86 1.81
CA GLU A 184 -12.54 -10.29 1.66
C GLU A 184 -11.77 -10.88 0.46
N PHE A 185 -11.72 -10.16 -0.66
CA PHE A 185 -10.89 -10.54 -1.81
C PHE A 185 -9.40 -10.51 -1.44
N PHE A 186 -8.94 -9.42 -0.82
CA PHE A 186 -7.52 -9.23 -0.50
C PHE A 186 -7.01 -10.07 0.68
N LYS A 187 -7.89 -10.75 1.41
CA LYS A 187 -7.52 -11.70 2.46
C LYS A 187 -6.59 -12.80 1.95
N ASN A 188 -6.85 -13.31 0.74
CA ASN A 188 -6.05 -14.39 0.13
C ASN A 188 -5.44 -14.02 -1.22
N SER A 189 -5.91 -12.94 -1.85
CA SER A 189 -5.51 -12.56 -3.21
C SER A 189 -4.79 -11.22 -3.25
N PHE A 190 -4.01 -10.99 -4.29
CA PHE A 190 -3.51 -9.67 -4.65
C PHE A 190 -3.38 -9.55 -6.16
N VAL A 191 -3.31 -8.33 -6.68
CA VAL A 191 -3.27 -8.05 -8.11
C VAL A 191 -2.04 -7.22 -8.41
N TYR A 192 -1.32 -7.60 -9.45
CA TYR A 192 -0.10 -6.92 -9.87
C TYR A 192 0.02 -6.93 -11.39
N ASN A 193 0.83 -6.03 -11.94
CA ASN A 193 1.19 -6.08 -13.36
C ASN A 193 2.63 -6.55 -13.48
N PHE A 194 2.90 -7.44 -14.44
CA PHE A 194 4.25 -7.93 -14.71
C PHE A 194 5.19 -6.79 -15.12
N CYS A 195 4.76 -5.94 -16.04
CA CYS A 195 5.48 -4.74 -16.46
C CYS A 195 4.75 -3.49 -15.94
N PRO A 196 5.41 -2.56 -15.24
CA PRO A 196 4.77 -1.34 -14.75
C PRO A 196 4.67 -0.24 -15.80
N LEU A 197 5.26 -0.40 -16.99
CA LEU A 197 5.31 0.62 -18.03
C LEU A 197 4.17 0.48 -19.04
N ALA A 198 3.61 1.61 -19.47
CA ALA A 198 2.77 1.68 -20.66
C ALA A 198 3.53 2.34 -21.81
N PHE A 199 3.51 1.70 -22.98
CA PHE A 199 4.17 2.18 -24.19
C PHE A 199 3.11 2.59 -25.19
N MET A 200 3.31 3.73 -25.86
CA MET A 200 2.34 4.23 -26.84
C MET A 200 3.02 4.78 -28.08
N LYS A 201 2.33 4.63 -29.20
CA LYS A 201 2.66 5.29 -30.46
C LYS A 201 2.29 6.78 -30.40
N LYS A 202 2.66 7.53 -31.44
CA LYS A 202 2.39 8.97 -31.55
C LYS A 202 0.89 9.33 -31.43
N ASP A 203 0.00 8.44 -31.88
CA ASP A 203 -1.46 8.57 -31.82
C ASP A 203 -2.08 8.06 -30.50
N GLY A 204 -1.25 7.66 -29.53
CA GLY A 204 -1.72 7.11 -28.25
C GLY A 204 -2.21 5.65 -28.33
N CYS A 205 -2.02 4.97 -29.46
CA CYS A 205 -2.26 3.54 -29.56
C CYS A 205 -1.28 2.78 -28.66
N ASN A 206 -1.77 1.84 -27.86
CA ASN A 206 -0.95 1.05 -26.95
C ASN A 206 0.00 0.14 -27.74
N VAL A 207 1.24 0.04 -27.28
CA VAL A 207 2.22 -0.95 -27.71
C VAL A 207 2.42 -1.89 -26.53
N THR A 208 2.07 -3.15 -26.71
CA THR A 208 2.26 -4.19 -25.69
C THR A 208 3.74 -4.58 -25.61
N PRO A 209 4.23 -5.03 -24.44
CA PRO A 209 5.62 -5.48 -24.31
C PRO A 209 6.05 -6.54 -25.36
N ASN A 210 5.12 -7.41 -25.78
CA ASN A 210 5.39 -8.44 -26.79
C ASN A 210 5.60 -7.88 -28.22
N GLU A 211 5.17 -6.65 -28.49
CA GLU A 211 5.35 -5.99 -29.78
C GLU A 211 6.68 -5.23 -29.87
N ILE A 212 7.40 -5.09 -28.76
CA ILE A 212 8.70 -4.41 -28.70
C ILE A 212 9.77 -5.36 -29.23
N LYS A 213 10.19 -5.14 -30.48
CA LYS A 213 11.32 -5.83 -31.09
C LYS A 213 12.60 -5.07 -30.76
N ASP A 214 13.65 -5.79 -30.34
CA ASP A 214 14.99 -5.26 -30.13
C ASP A 214 15.08 -4.00 -29.26
N ALA A 215 14.65 -4.10 -28.00
CA ALA A 215 15.01 -3.10 -27.00
C ALA A 215 16.54 -3.17 -26.79
N GLN A 216 17.29 -2.35 -27.52
CA GLN A 216 18.72 -2.25 -27.33
C GLN A 216 18.97 -1.60 -25.97
N VAL A 217 19.44 -2.39 -25.01
CA VAL A 217 20.00 -1.90 -23.75
C VAL A 217 21.34 -1.27 -24.10
N TYR A 218 21.34 0.03 -24.44
CA TYR A 218 22.58 0.78 -24.52
C TYR A 218 23.06 1.01 -23.08
N ASN A 219 24.12 0.29 -22.70
CA ASN A 219 24.88 0.55 -21.48
C ASN A 219 25.77 1.79 -21.65
#